data_AF-A0A8D2L987-F1
#
_entry.id   AF-A0A8D2L987-F1
#
_cell.length_a   1.000
_cell.length_b   1.000
_cell.length_c   1.000
_cell.angle_alpha   90.00
_cell.angle_beta   90.00
_cell.angle_gamma   90.00
#
_symmetry.space_group_name_H-M   'P 1'
#
loop_
_entity.id
_entity.type
_entity.pdbx_description
1 polymer ?
#
loop_
_entity_poly.entity_id
_entity_poly.type
_entity_poly.pdbx_seq_one_letter_code
_entity_poly.pdbx_strand_id
1 'polypeptide(L)'
;MEPSRACPFAEDSFTRFSSQSNVYGLAALPGADGPGGLLAATLKGKVIYFRYQDLRQKLRPVARELQFTYIPVDAEIVSIDTFNKSPPKRGLVVGITFIKDSGDKASLFLNIYCDYEPGSEYNLDSIAQSCLNLELQFTPFQLYHAEYVSNLPFLVSVNAW
;
A
#
# COMPACT_ATOMS: atom_id res chain seq x y z
N MET A 1 -9.81 36.04 31.61
CA MET A 1 -9.92 35.42 30.28
C MET A 1 -8.85 34.36 30.20
N GLU A 2 -9.23 33.10 30.27
CA GLU A 2 -8.31 31.98 29.99
C GLU A 2 -7.89 32.04 28.51
N PRO A 3 -6.61 31.86 28.17
CA PRO A 3 -6.20 31.78 26.78
C PRO A 3 -6.83 30.51 26.18
N SER A 4 -7.56 30.67 25.07
CA SER A 4 -8.03 29.53 24.28
C SER A 4 -6.82 28.67 23.95
N ARG A 5 -6.74 27.46 24.51
CA ARG A 5 -5.69 26.49 24.20
C ARG A 5 -5.75 26.21 22.70
N ALA A 6 -4.82 26.82 21.95
CA ALA A 6 -4.67 26.52 20.53
C ALA A 6 -4.40 25.03 20.36
N CYS A 7 -4.94 24.43 19.29
CA CYS A 7 -4.66 23.04 18.95
C CYS A 7 -3.14 22.85 18.83
N PRO A 8 -2.52 21.86 19.51
CA PRO A 8 -1.08 21.64 19.42
C PRO A 8 -0.65 21.07 18.07
N PHE A 9 -1.61 20.68 17.22
CA PHE A 9 -1.36 20.18 15.88
C PHE A 9 -1.39 21.32 14.87
N ALA A 10 -0.33 21.41 14.07
CA ALA A 10 -0.30 22.20 12.85
C ALA A 10 -0.46 21.26 11.65
N GLU A 11 -1.17 21.71 10.63
CA GLU A 11 -1.18 21.03 9.34
C GLU A 11 0.23 21.11 8.74
N ASP A 12 0.85 19.95 8.48
CA ASP A 12 2.14 19.88 7.80
C ASP A 12 1.95 20.01 6.27
N SER A 13 1.07 19.18 5.71
CA SER A 13 0.80 19.15 4.27
C SER A 13 -0.59 18.60 3.94
N PHE A 14 -1.12 19.01 2.79
CA PHE A 14 -2.40 18.57 2.27
C PHE A 14 -2.26 18.08 0.83
N THR A 15 -2.84 16.91 0.54
CA THR A 15 -2.97 16.39 -0.84
C THR A 15 -4.39 15.89 -1.03
N ARG A 16 -5.04 16.35 -2.09
CA ARG A 16 -6.41 15.96 -2.43
C ARG A 16 -6.40 14.68 -3.27
N PHE A 17 -7.25 13.72 -2.92
CA PHE A 17 -7.52 12.56 -3.76
C PHE A 17 -8.63 12.84 -4.78
N SER A 18 -8.55 12.20 -5.95
CA SER A 18 -9.60 12.25 -6.98
C SER A 18 -10.86 11.45 -6.59
N SER A 19 -10.74 10.55 -5.62
CA SER A 19 -11.86 9.83 -5.01
C SER A 19 -11.56 9.58 -3.53
N GLN A 20 -12.60 9.28 -2.75
CA GLN A 20 -12.43 8.88 -1.36
C GLN A 20 -11.54 7.63 -1.22
N SER A 21 -10.95 7.49 -0.04
CA SER A 21 -10.28 6.27 0.43
C SER A 21 -11.16 5.60 1.50
N ASN A 22 -10.67 4.55 2.14
CA ASN A 22 -11.32 3.87 3.25
C ASN A 22 -10.31 3.60 4.39
N VAL A 23 -10.77 3.05 5.51
CA VAL A 23 -9.94 2.82 6.71
C VAL A 23 -8.80 1.80 6.51
N TYR A 24 -8.89 0.95 5.48
CA TYR A 24 -7.88 -0.03 5.07
C TYR A 24 -7.12 0.39 3.80
N GLY A 25 -7.34 1.62 3.34
CA GLY A 25 -6.71 2.21 2.17
C GLY A 25 -5.36 2.85 2.47
N LEU A 26 -4.76 2.62 3.64
CA LEU A 26 -3.49 3.20 4.05
C LEU A 26 -2.51 2.08 4.47
N ALA A 27 -1.30 2.09 3.90
CA ALA A 27 -0.25 1.16 4.25
C ALA A 27 1.08 1.90 4.49
N ALA A 28 1.72 1.62 5.62
CA ALA A 28 2.99 2.22 5.98
C ALA A 28 4.15 1.47 5.31
N LEU A 29 4.94 2.18 4.51
CA LEU A 29 6.16 1.65 3.91
C LEU A 29 7.30 1.74 4.94
N PRO A 30 7.80 0.59 5.44
CA PRO A 30 8.92 0.61 6.36
C PRO A 30 10.16 1.09 5.61
N GLY A 31 10.74 2.21 6.04
CA GLY A 31 11.99 2.71 5.46
C GLY A 31 13.12 1.71 5.73
N ALA A 32 13.86 1.34 4.68
CA ALA A 32 15.00 0.43 4.84
C ALA A 32 16.12 1.08 5.68
N ASP A 33 16.40 2.38 5.47
CA ASP A 33 17.45 3.15 6.15
C ASP A 33 17.16 4.68 6.19
N GLY A 34 15.89 5.10 6.05
CA GLY A 34 15.50 6.51 5.95
C GLY A 34 14.05 6.79 6.39
N PRO A 35 13.53 8.03 6.21
CA PRO A 35 12.14 8.32 6.51
C PRO A 35 11.25 7.37 5.70
N GLY A 36 10.41 6.60 6.40
CA GLY A 36 9.44 5.74 5.77
C GLY A 36 8.48 6.52 4.87
N GLY A 37 7.63 5.79 4.16
CA GLY A 37 6.59 6.40 3.35
C GLY A 37 5.23 5.84 3.68
N LEU A 38 4.23 6.33 2.97
CA LEU A 38 2.85 5.89 3.12
C LEU A 38 2.27 5.67 1.72
N LEU A 39 1.61 4.54 1.52
CA LEU A 39 0.74 4.33 0.37
C LEU A 39 -0.69 4.63 0.79
N ALA A 40 -1.38 5.44 0.00
CA ALA A 40 -2.82 5.65 0.12
C ALA A 40 -3.52 5.17 -1.13
N ALA A 41 -4.28 4.10 -1.02
CA ALA A 41 -5.18 3.65 -2.05
C ALA A 41 -6.50 4.41 -1.99
N THR A 42 -7.01 4.79 -3.15
CA THR A 42 -8.33 5.39 -3.32
C THR A 42 -9.28 4.36 -3.90
N LEU A 43 -10.59 4.56 -3.71
CA LEU A 43 -11.57 3.61 -4.25
C LEU A 43 -11.43 3.46 -5.76
N LYS A 44 -11.23 4.53 -6.53
CA LYS A 44 -11.12 4.47 -8.01
C LYS A 44 -9.73 4.06 -8.52
N GLY A 45 -9.19 2.95 -8.01
CA GLY A 45 -8.00 2.28 -8.56
C GLY A 45 -6.65 2.98 -8.38
N LYS A 46 -6.61 4.23 -7.90
CA LYS A 46 -5.35 4.99 -7.76
C LYS A 46 -4.68 4.75 -6.42
N VAL A 47 -3.36 4.58 -6.45
CA VAL A 47 -2.51 4.54 -5.25
C VAL A 47 -1.56 5.72 -5.26
N ILE A 48 -1.50 6.46 -4.16
CA ILE A 48 -0.63 7.63 -3.98
C ILE A 48 0.46 7.27 -2.99
N TYR A 49 1.71 7.51 -3.36
CA TYR A 49 2.86 7.39 -2.49
C TYR A 49 3.25 8.73 -1.89
N PHE A 50 3.22 8.78 -0.57
CA PHE A 50 3.66 9.90 0.25
C PHE A 50 5.02 9.60 0.87
N ARG A 51 5.91 10.58 0.81
CA ARG A 51 7.17 10.55 1.55
C ARG A 51 7.67 11.96 1.83
N TYR A 52 8.56 12.07 2.79
CA TYR A 52 9.42 13.26 2.89
C TYR A 52 10.67 13.04 2.06
N GLN A 53 10.99 14.03 1.22
CA GLN A 53 12.25 14.11 0.52
C GLN A 53 13.17 15.04 1.30
N ASP A 54 14.38 14.57 1.64
CA ASP A 54 15.41 15.43 2.24
C ASP A 54 16.11 16.25 1.15
N LEU A 55 15.97 17.57 1.22
CA LEU A 55 16.63 18.53 0.35
C LEU A 55 17.65 19.35 1.16
N ARG A 56 18.77 18.72 1.51
CA ARG A 56 19.88 19.33 2.27
C ARG A 56 19.40 19.88 3.63
N GLN A 57 18.88 19.02 4.50
CA GLN A 57 18.35 19.35 5.84
C GLN A 57 17.01 20.10 5.82
N LYS A 58 16.32 20.11 4.68
CA LYS A 58 14.95 20.60 4.58
C LYS A 58 14.05 19.49 4.08
N LEU A 59 13.20 18.97 4.96
CA LEU A 59 12.19 17.98 4.59
C LEU A 59 11.13 18.65 3.73
N ARG A 60 10.84 18.03 2.59
CA ARG A 60 9.74 18.42 1.70
C ARG A 60 8.76 17.26 1.58
N PRO A 61 7.48 17.42 1.95
CA PRO A 61 6.47 16.42 1.67
C PRO A 61 6.26 16.30 0.15
N VAL A 62 6.23 15.07 -0.34
CA VAL A 62 6.01 14.75 -1.75
C VAL A 62 4.92 13.68 -1.82
N ALA A 63 3.95 13.90 -2.70
CA ALA A 63 2.95 12.93 -3.08
C ALA A 63 3.08 12.65 -4.58
N ARG A 64 3.14 11.37 -4.97
CA ARG A 64 3.11 10.96 -6.38
C ARG A 64 2.18 9.78 -6.57
N GLU A 65 1.53 9.71 -7.73
CA GLU A 65 0.73 8.55 -8.11
C GLU A 65 1.67 7.38 -8.45
N LEU A 66 1.36 6.19 -7.96
CA LEU A 66 2.00 4.92 -8.31
C LEU A 66 1.03 4.08 -9.13
N GLN A 67 1.47 3.65 -10.30
CA GLN A 67 0.67 2.82 -11.18
C GLN A 67 1.01 1.35 -10.98
N PHE A 68 0.12 0.64 -10.28
CA PHE A 68 0.19 -0.80 -10.14
C PHE A 68 -0.43 -1.48 -11.37
N THR A 69 0.31 -2.44 -11.93
CA THR A 69 -0.16 -3.25 -13.06
C THR A 69 -1.30 -4.17 -12.65
N TYR A 70 -2.13 -4.58 -13.61
CA TYR A 70 -3.24 -5.52 -13.36
C TYR A 70 -4.30 -5.04 -12.34
N ILE A 71 -4.41 -3.73 -12.13
CA ILE A 71 -5.58 -3.10 -11.50
C ILE A 71 -6.39 -2.42 -12.62
N PRO A 72 -7.61 -2.90 -12.92
CA PRO A 72 -8.49 -2.25 -13.88
C PRO A 72 -8.85 -0.81 -13.46
N VAL A 73 -9.11 0.06 -14.43
CA VAL A 73 -9.43 1.49 -14.19
C VAL A 73 -10.75 1.65 -13.41
N ASP A 74 -11.67 0.72 -13.60
CA ASP A 74 -12.98 0.63 -12.99
C ASP A 74 -13.00 -0.24 -11.71
N ALA A 75 -11.83 -0.72 -11.25
CA ALA A 75 -11.73 -1.50 -10.03
C ALA A 75 -11.88 -0.63 -8.79
N GLU A 76 -12.57 -1.17 -7.79
CA GLU A 76 -12.69 -0.57 -6.46
C GLU A 76 -11.65 -1.15 -5.50
N ILE A 77 -10.63 -0.39 -5.11
CA ILE A 77 -9.64 -0.89 -4.13
C ILE A 77 -10.29 -1.00 -2.75
N VAL A 78 -10.22 -2.21 -2.18
CA VAL A 78 -10.79 -2.54 -0.87
C VAL A 78 -9.75 -2.34 0.23
N SER A 79 -8.55 -2.90 0.07
CA SER A 79 -7.48 -2.76 1.06
C SER A 79 -6.09 -2.81 0.44
N ILE A 80 -5.13 -2.21 1.13
CA ILE A 80 -3.71 -2.24 0.80
C ILE A 80 -2.92 -2.51 2.08
N ASP A 81 -1.89 -3.35 1.98
CA ASP A 81 -0.94 -3.57 3.07
C ASP A 81 0.47 -3.77 2.50
N THR A 82 1.48 -3.49 3.33
CA THR A 82 2.88 -3.63 2.94
C THR A 82 3.74 -4.21 4.06
N PHE A 83 4.67 -5.08 3.71
CA PHE A 83 5.64 -5.62 4.66
C PHE A 83 6.99 -5.89 4.01
N ASN A 84 8.05 -5.91 4.82
CA ASN A 84 9.38 -6.33 4.39
C ASN A 84 9.53 -7.85 4.54
N LYS A 85 10.11 -8.49 3.53
CA LYS A 85 10.49 -9.91 3.61
C LYS A 85 11.48 -10.11 4.77
N SER A 86 11.33 -11.19 5.53
CA SER A 86 12.25 -11.52 6.62
C SER A 86 13.59 -12.05 6.09
N PRO A 87 14.69 -11.87 6.85
CA PRO A 87 16.00 -12.41 6.49
C PRO A 87 15.98 -13.93 6.25
N PRO A 88 16.80 -14.47 5.33
CA PRO A 88 17.83 -13.78 4.53
C PRO A 88 17.26 -13.07 3.29
N LYS A 89 15.96 -13.22 3.01
CA LYS A 89 15.32 -12.50 1.90
C LYS A 89 15.26 -11.02 2.27
N ARG A 90 15.33 -10.17 1.26
CA ARG A 90 15.16 -8.71 1.38
C ARG A 90 14.14 -8.27 0.35
N GLY A 91 13.60 -7.08 0.56
CA GLY A 91 12.65 -6.46 -0.36
C GLY A 91 11.26 -6.31 0.24
N LEU A 92 10.46 -5.51 -0.45
CA LEU A 92 9.12 -5.14 -0.04
C LEU A 92 8.10 -6.03 -0.74
N VAL A 93 7.02 -6.32 -0.02
CA VAL A 93 5.80 -6.89 -0.58
C VAL A 93 4.68 -5.87 -0.40
N VAL A 94 3.89 -5.66 -1.45
CA VAL A 94 2.66 -4.87 -1.42
C VAL A 94 1.51 -5.80 -1.78
N GLY A 95 0.52 -5.92 -0.89
CA GLY A 95 -0.75 -6.58 -1.20
C GLY A 95 -1.81 -5.53 -1.50
N ILE A 96 -2.55 -5.69 -2.60
CA ILE A 96 -3.69 -4.83 -2.94
C ILE A 96 -4.88 -5.73 -3.24
N THR A 97 -6.00 -5.48 -2.60
CA THR A 97 -7.26 -6.13 -2.93
C THR A 97 -8.22 -5.17 -3.59
N PHE A 98 -8.99 -5.67 -4.55
CA PHE A 98 -9.97 -4.85 -5.25
C PHE A 98 -11.16 -5.68 -5.72
N ILE A 99 -12.28 -4.98 -5.90
CA ILE A 99 -13.49 -5.50 -6.52
C ILE A 99 -13.48 -5.05 -7.98
N LYS A 100 -13.72 -5.99 -8.88
CA LYS A 100 -14.02 -5.72 -10.28
C LYS A 100 -15.50 -5.98 -10.50
N ASP A 101 -16.26 -4.91 -10.73
CA ASP A 101 -17.65 -5.03 -11.13
C ASP A 101 -17.73 -5.30 -12.64
N SER A 102 -18.26 -6.46 -13.02
CA SER A 102 -18.47 -6.83 -14.42
C SER A 102 -19.92 -6.65 -14.89
N GLY A 103 -20.79 -6.07 -14.06
CA GLY A 103 -22.21 -5.87 -14.33
C GLY A 103 -23.09 -7.07 -13.95
N ASP A 104 -22.62 -8.30 -14.19
CA ASP A 104 -23.35 -9.52 -13.82
C ASP A 104 -22.91 -10.08 -12.46
N LYS A 105 -21.63 -9.88 -12.10
CA LYS A 105 -21.05 -10.31 -10.83
C LYS A 105 -19.86 -9.45 -10.46
N ALA A 106 -19.73 -9.17 -9.17
CA ALA A 106 -18.50 -8.64 -8.58
C ALA A 106 -17.50 -9.80 -8.37
N SER A 107 -16.34 -9.72 -9.01
CA SER A 107 -15.19 -10.59 -8.72
C SER A 107 -14.21 -9.86 -7.83
N LEU A 108 -13.59 -10.58 -6.90
CA LEU A 108 -12.69 -10.02 -5.91
C LEU A 108 -11.29 -10.58 -6.15
N PHE A 109 -10.28 -9.71 -6.08
CA PHE A 109 -8.91 -10.09 -6.39
C PHE A 109 -7.96 -9.65 -5.29
N LEU A 110 -6.86 -10.40 -5.15
CA LEU A 110 -5.66 -10.02 -4.43
C LEU A 110 -4.50 -9.99 -5.43
N ASN A 111 -3.90 -8.81 -5.61
CA ASN A 111 -2.62 -8.67 -6.28
C ASN A 111 -1.51 -8.56 -5.23
N ILE A 112 -0.47 -9.37 -5.40
CA ILE A 112 0.74 -9.34 -4.58
C ILE A 112 1.88 -8.87 -5.46
N TYR A 113 2.53 -7.79 -5.05
CA TYR A 113 3.66 -7.19 -5.74
C TYR A 113 4.93 -7.33 -4.91
N CYS A 114 6.02 -7.81 -5.51
CA CYS A 114 7.30 -7.87 -4.81
C CYS A 114 8.50 -7.95 -5.75
N ASP A 115 9.63 -7.40 -5.31
CA ASP A 115 10.89 -7.58 -6.04
C ASP A 115 11.31 -9.06 -6.06
N TYR A 116 11.73 -9.53 -7.24
CA TYR A 116 12.17 -10.90 -7.47
C TYR A 116 13.70 -11.05 -7.44
N GLU A 117 14.47 -9.98 -7.63
CA GLU A 117 15.93 -10.07 -7.78
C GLU A 117 16.71 -9.73 -6.48
N PRO A 118 17.59 -10.63 -6.00
CA PRO A 118 18.50 -10.33 -4.91
C PRO A 118 19.51 -9.24 -5.31
N GLY A 119 19.55 -8.13 -4.56
CA GLY A 119 20.52 -7.05 -4.77
C GLY A 119 20.06 -5.89 -5.65
N SER A 120 18.81 -5.93 -6.16
CA SER A 120 18.21 -4.77 -6.79
C SER A 120 18.04 -3.64 -5.78
N GLU A 121 18.29 -2.39 -6.20
CA GLU A 121 17.95 -1.23 -5.39
C GLU A 121 16.44 -1.17 -5.18
N TYR A 122 16.02 -0.82 -3.96
CA TYR A 122 14.61 -0.65 -3.62
C TYR A 122 13.95 0.34 -4.58
N ASN A 123 13.01 -0.14 -5.41
CA ASN A 123 12.33 0.68 -6.40
C ASN A 123 10.84 0.34 -6.47
N LEU A 124 10.01 1.23 -5.92
CA LEU A 124 8.55 1.07 -5.91
C LEU A 124 7.93 0.97 -7.31
N ASP A 125 8.50 1.65 -8.31
CA ASP A 125 7.99 1.58 -9.68
C ASP A 125 8.21 0.20 -10.28
N SER A 126 9.38 -0.41 -10.02
CA SER A 126 9.69 -1.80 -10.42
C SER A 126 8.77 -2.79 -9.72
N ILE A 127 8.57 -2.66 -8.41
CA ILE A 127 7.67 -3.51 -7.62
C ILE A 127 6.25 -3.45 -8.18
N ALA A 128 5.76 -2.26 -8.55
CA ALA A 128 4.42 -2.08 -9.08
C ALA A 128 4.17 -2.80 -10.43
N GLN A 129 5.24 -3.24 -11.12
CA GLN A 129 5.14 -4.03 -12.36
C GLN A 129 5.14 -5.55 -12.12
N SER A 130 5.54 -6.00 -10.93
CA SER A 130 5.78 -7.43 -10.65
C SER A 130 4.58 -8.05 -9.93
N CYS A 131 3.55 -8.49 -10.66
CA CYS A 131 2.26 -8.86 -10.08
C CYS A 131 1.98 -10.38 -10.07
N LEU A 132 1.65 -10.93 -8.90
CA LEU A 132 0.91 -12.17 -8.74
C LEU A 132 -0.56 -11.85 -8.48
N ASN A 133 -1.45 -12.22 -9.40
CA ASN A 133 -2.89 -12.00 -9.28
C ASN A 133 -3.61 -13.28 -8.83
N LEU A 134 -4.51 -13.15 -7.85
CA LEU A 134 -5.32 -14.23 -7.29
C LEU A 134 -6.79 -13.80 -7.23
N GLU A 135 -7.71 -14.62 -7.75
CA GLU A 135 -9.15 -14.42 -7.55
C GLU A 135 -9.59 -15.01 -6.20
N LEU A 136 -10.39 -14.25 -5.47
CA LEU A 136 -10.90 -14.59 -4.14
C LEU A 136 -12.39 -14.96 -4.21
N GLN A 137 -12.79 -15.86 -3.33
CA GLN A 137 -14.19 -16.28 -3.17
C GLN A 137 -14.90 -15.56 -2.01
N PHE A 138 -14.27 -14.54 -1.43
CA PHE A 138 -14.75 -13.78 -0.28
C PHE A 138 -14.29 -12.32 -0.35
N THR A 139 -14.86 -11.45 0.48
CA THR A 139 -14.50 -10.02 0.56
C THR A 139 -13.31 -9.78 1.49
N PRO A 140 -12.16 -9.31 0.96
CA PRO A 140 -10.95 -9.14 1.75
C PRO A 140 -10.86 -7.74 2.36
N PHE A 141 -11.64 -7.48 3.40
CA PHE A 141 -11.73 -6.15 4.01
C PHE A 141 -10.40 -5.62 4.51
N GLN A 142 -9.59 -6.47 5.16
CA GLN A 142 -8.29 -6.06 5.67
C GLN A 142 -7.22 -7.10 5.37
N LEU A 143 -6.14 -6.62 4.76
CA LEU A 143 -4.91 -7.39 4.61
C LEU A 143 -4.06 -7.28 5.87
N TYR A 144 -3.45 -8.41 6.23
CA TYR A 144 -2.37 -8.47 7.20
C TYR A 144 -1.32 -9.48 6.74
N HIS A 145 -0.08 -9.24 7.15
CA HIS A 145 1.00 -10.20 7.00
C HIS A 145 1.31 -10.88 8.33
N ALA A 146 1.55 -12.19 8.27
CA ALA A 146 2.11 -12.96 9.38
C ALA A 146 3.23 -13.86 8.86
N GLU A 147 4.35 -13.90 9.59
CA GLU A 147 5.40 -14.86 9.31
C GLU A 147 5.03 -16.20 9.94
N TYR A 148 4.97 -17.24 9.11
CA TYR A 148 4.75 -18.60 9.60
C TYR A 148 6.08 -19.32 9.74
N VAL A 149 6.46 -19.66 10.96
CA VAL A 149 7.65 -20.46 11.25
C VAL A 149 7.32 -21.93 10.98
N SER A 150 7.49 -22.35 9.73
CA SER A 150 7.53 -23.76 9.34
C SER A 150 8.58 -23.94 8.24
N ASN A 151 8.98 -25.17 7.97
CA ASN A 151 9.99 -25.50 6.94
C ASN A 151 9.54 -25.21 5.48
N LEU A 152 8.55 -24.33 5.24
CA LEU A 152 7.97 -23.95 3.93
C LEU A 152 7.72 -22.42 3.86
N PRO A 153 7.70 -21.81 2.65
CA PRO A 153 7.74 -20.35 2.49
C PRO A 153 6.40 -19.66 2.82
N PHE A 154 6.51 -18.50 3.49
CA PHE A 154 5.55 -17.42 3.80
C PHE A 154 4.08 -17.54 3.37
N LEU A 155 3.18 -17.12 4.28
CA LEU A 155 1.74 -17.04 4.05
C LEU A 155 1.27 -15.57 4.15
N VAL A 156 0.45 -15.11 3.21
CA VAL A 156 -0.27 -13.83 3.33
C VAL A 156 -1.65 -14.15 3.91
N SER A 157 -2.00 -13.52 5.05
CA SER A 157 -3.30 -13.74 5.67
C SER A 157 -4.28 -12.67 5.20
N VAL A 158 -5.41 -13.10 4.66
CA VAL A 158 -6.49 -12.21 4.27
C VAL A 158 -7.62 -12.44 5.26
N ASN A 159 -7.95 -11.44 6.06
CA ASN A 159 -9.03 -11.58 7.03
C ASN A 159 -10.38 -11.30 6.34
N ALA A 160 -11.25 -12.30 6.34
CA ALA A 160 -12.67 -12.15 6.04
C ALA A 160 -13.41 -11.92 7.36
N TRP A 161 -14.19 -10.84 7.46
CA TRP A 161 -15.15 -10.62 8.54
C TRP A 161 -16.55 -10.92 8.04
#